data_AF-A0A7X7EZH6-F1
#
_entry.id   AF-A0A7X7EZH6-F1
#
_cell.length_a   1.000
_cell.length_b   1.000
_cell.length_c   1.000
_cell.angle_alpha   90.00
_cell.angle_beta   90.00
_cell.angle_gamma   90.00
#
_symmetry.space_group_name_H-M   'P 1'
#
loop_
_entity.id
_entity.type
_entity.pdbx_description
1 polymer ?
#
loop_
_entity_poly.entity_id
_entity_poly.type
_entity_poly.pdbx_seq_one_letter_code
_entity_poly.pdbx_strand_id
1 'polypeptide(L)' 'DAKGEEVRDRPVYPWDLIASMYELLGIDRTEKLRHPHGHTVAVVPAVEDGVKSGGILQEII' A
#
# COMPACT_ATOMS: atom_id res chain seq x y z
N ASP A 1 4.90 11.50 -19.03
CA ASP A 1 5.80 11.10 -20.14
C ASP A 1 6.20 9.63 -19.98
N ALA A 2 7.09 9.11 -20.84
CA ALA A 2 7.57 7.72 -20.77
C ALA A 2 8.45 7.41 -19.54
N LYS A 3 8.89 8.45 -18.81
CA LYS A 3 9.70 8.35 -17.59
C LYS A 3 8.85 8.37 -16.31
N GLY A 4 7.59 8.81 -16.40
CA GLY A 4 6.68 8.87 -15.26
C GLY A 4 6.99 9.99 -14.28
N GLU A 5 7.60 11.08 -14.75
CA GLU A 5 8.04 12.21 -13.91
C GLU A 5 6.88 13.09 -13.41
N GLU A 6 5.76 13.10 -14.13
CA GLU A 6 4.57 13.89 -13.81
C GLU A 6 3.45 13.05 -13.17
N VAL A 7 2.74 13.67 -12.22
CA VAL A 7 1.62 13.04 -11.52
C VAL A 7 0.46 12.80 -12.50
N ARG A 8 0.10 11.53 -12.67
CA ARG A 8 -1.11 11.12 -13.42
C ARG A 8 -2.38 11.47 -12.66
N ASP A 9 -3.51 11.47 -13.37
CA ASP A 9 -4.85 11.71 -12.79
C ASP A 9 -5.15 10.83 -11.56
N ARG A 10 -4.56 9.62 -11.53
CA ARG A 10 -4.49 8.75 -10.35
C ARG A 10 -3.05 8.68 -9.84
N PRO A 11 -2.66 9.48 -8.83
CA PRO A 11 -1.33 9.40 -8.22
C PRO A 11 -1.13 8.03 -7.58
N VAL A 12 0.10 7.52 -7.60
CA VAL A 12 0.48 6.27 -6.91
C VAL A 12 1.39 6.61 -5.75
N TYR A 13 1.11 6.03 -4.58
CA TYR A 13 1.93 6.20 -3.39
C TYR A 13 2.69 4.90 -3.05
N PRO A 14 3.78 4.98 -2.27
CA PRO A 14 4.61 3.81 -1.95
C PRO A 14 3.81 2.64 -1.34
N TRP A 15 2.84 2.93 -0.47
CA TRP A 15 1.98 1.90 0.14
C TRP A 15 0.97 1.30 -0.86
N ASP A 16 0.55 2.02 -1.89
CA ASP A 16 -0.33 1.47 -2.94
C ASP A 16 0.38 0.36 -3.73
N LEU A 17 1.66 0.60 -4.06
CA LEU A 17 2.51 -0.38 -4.73
C LEU A 17 2.82 -1.57 -3.83
N ILE A 18 3.25 -1.32 -2.59
CA ILE A 18 3.60 -2.38 -1.64
C ILE A 18 2.39 -3.24 -1.29
N ALA A 19 1.20 -2.63 -1.14
CA ALA A 19 -0.06 -3.36 -0.95
C ALA A 19 -0.29 -4.38 -2.07
N SER A 20 -0.17 -3.98 -3.33
CA SER A 20 -0.33 -4.88 -4.48
C SER A 20 0.73 -5.99 -4.50
N MET A 21 1.99 -5.67 -4.17
CA MET A 21 3.04 -6.67 -4.09
C MET A 21 2.78 -7.72 -3.01
N TYR A 22 2.30 -7.31 -1.83
CA TYR A 22 1.95 -8.25 -0.77
C TYR A 22 0.80 -9.17 -1.17
N GLU A 23 -0.22 -8.66 -1.87
CA GLU A 23 -1.29 -9.49 -2.41
C GLU A 23 -0.76 -10.55 -3.40
N LEU A 24 0.10 -10.16 -4.34
CA LEU A 24 0.74 -11.08 -5.30
C LEU A 24 1.60 -12.15 -4.63
N LEU A 25 2.19 -11.82 -3.47
CA LEU A 25 2.98 -12.75 -2.66
C LEU A 25 2.10 -13.63 -1.74
N GLY A 26 0.78 -13.47 -1.76
CA GLY A 26 -0.15 -14.22 -0.92
C GLY A 26 -0.17 -13.75 0.54
N ILE A 27 0.31 -12.54 0.82
CA ILE A 27 0.32 -11.93 2.15
C ILE A 27 -0.98 -11.13 2.32
N ASP A 28 -1.73 -11.42 3.38
CA ASP A 28 -2.94 -10.67 3.72
C ASP A 28 -2.55 -9.25 4.16
N ARG A 29 -3.02 -8.26 3.41
CA ARG A 29 -2.77 -6.83 3.65
C ARG A 29 -3.39 -6.31 4.94
N THR A 30 -4.39 -7.01 5.47
CA THR A 30 -5.03 -6.67 6.74
C THR A 30 -4.33 -7.31 7.93
N GLU A 31 -3.30 -8.14 7.67
CA GLU A 31 -2.59 -8.84 8.71
C GLU A 31 -1.81 -7.88 9.60
N LYS A 32 -1.81 -8.20 10.89
CA LYS A 32 -1.27 -7.37 11.95
C LYS A 32 0.08 -7.91 12.41
N LEU A 33 1.10 -7.07 12.30
CA LEU A 33 2.44 -7.33 12.82
C LEU A 33 2.47 -7.16 14.33
N ARG A 34 3.08 -8.14 15.01
CA ARG A 34 3.36 -8.04 16.45
C ARG A 34 4.56 -7.14 16.66
N HIS A 35 4.33 -5.96 17.21
CA HIS A 35 5.43 -5.08 17.60
C HIS A 35 6.06 -5.56 18.92
N PRO A 36 7.39 -5.48 19.11
CA PRO A 36 8.06 -5.88 20.35
C PRO A 36 7.52 -5.21 21.62
N HIS A 37 6.93 -4.02 21.48
CA HIS A 37 6.33 -3.24 22.57
C HIS A 37 4.82 -3.48 22.73
N GLY A 38 4.26 -4.53 22.11
CA GLY A 38 2.85 -4.90 22.22
C GLY A 38 1.89 -4.08 21.35
N HIS A 39 2.39 -3.11 20.58
CA HIS A 39 1.58 -2.42 19.58
C HIS A 39 1.20 -3.37 18.44
N THR A 40 0.01 -3.15 17.91
CA THR A 40 -0.48 -3.83 16.72
C THR A 40 -0.33 -2.86 15.56
N VAL A 41 0.43 -3.25 14.53
CA VAL A 41 0.63 -2.43 13.33
C VAL A 41 0.21 -3.24 12.12
N ALA A 42 -0.59 -2.69 11.22
CA ALA A 42 -0.95 -3.37 9.97
C ALA A 42 0.26 -3.46 9.02
N VAL A 43 0.29 -4.50 8.17
CA VAL A 43 1.33 -4.62 7.13
C VAL A 43 1.26 -3.51 6.07
N VAL A 44 0.08 -2.91 5.88
CA VAL A 44 -0.10 -1.74 5.01
C VAL A 44 -1.04 -0.73 5.70
N PRO A 45 -0.83 0.59 5.49
CA PRO A 45 -1.72 1.61 6.04
C PRO A 45 -3.18 1.46 5.57
N ALA A 46 -4.11 1.75 6.45
CA ALA A 46 -5.53 1.82 6.18
C ALA A 46 -5.99 3.27 5.96
N VAL A 47 -7.21 3.47 5.44
CA VAL A 47 -7.80 4.81 5.23
C VAL A 47 -7.87 5.61 6.54
N GLU A 48 -8.11 4.91 7.65
CA GLU A 48 -8.15 5.47 9.01
C GLU A 48 -6.82 6.06 9.49
N ASP A 49 -5.69 5.66 8.89
CA ASP A 49 -4.37 6.22 9.21
C ASP A 49 -4.16 7.63 8.61
N GLY A 50 -5.13 8.13 7.82
CA GLY A 50 -5.11 9.48 7.26
C GLY A 50 -4.00 9.72 6.22
N VAL A 51 -3.39 8.65 5.72
CA VAL A 51 -2.41 8.74 4.62
C VAL A 51 -3.11 9.01 3.30
N LYS A 52 -2.46 9.76 2.41
CA LYS A 52 -2.94 9.91 1.03
C LYS A 52 -2.92 8.55 0.34
N SER A 53 -3.73 8.27 -0.66
CA SER A 53 -3.63 7.01 -1.40
C SER A 53 -4.29 7.18 -2.75
N GLY A 54 -3.75 6.50 -3.77
CA GLY A 54 -4.35 6.34 -5.09
C GLY A 54 -5.14 5.05 -5.22
N GLY A 55 -5.19 4.26 -4.15
CA GLY A 55 -5.72 2.90 -4.12
C GLY A 55 -4.74 1.87 -4.67
N ILE A 56 -5.02 0.61 -4.33
CA ILE A 56 -4.30 -0.57 -4.81
C ILE A 56 -4.16 -0.57 -6.33
N LEU A 57 -2.97 -0.95 -6.82
CA LEU A 57 -2.69 -1.05 -8.25
C LEU A 57 -3.33 -2.31 -8.84
N GLN A 58 -4.47 -2.14 -9.50
CA GLN A 58 -5.20 -3.20 -10.20
C GLN A 58 -4.50 -3.63 -11.49
N GLU A 59 -3.55 -2.84 -11.99
CA GLU A 59 -2.84 -3.09 -13.24
C GLU A 59 -1.81 -4.23 -13.15
N ILE A 60 -1.44 -4.64 -11.93
CA ILE A 60 -0.42 -5.67 -11.68
C ILE A 60 -0.95 -6.87 -10.88
N ILE A 61 -2.21 -6.84 -10.44
CA ILE A 61 -2.87 -7.93 -9.69
C ILE A 61 -3.65 -8.81 -10.66
#